data_AF-A0A8J6JAR1-F1
#
_entry.id   AF-A0A8J6JAR1-F1
#
_cell.length_a   1.000
_cell.length_b   1.000
_cell.length_c   1.000
_cell.angle_alpha   90.00
_cell.angle_beta   90.00
_cell.angle_gamma   90.00
#
_symmetry.space_group_name_H-M   'P 1'
#
loop_
_entity.id
_entity.type
_entity.pdbx_description
1 polymer ?
#
loop_
_entity_poly.entity_id
_entity_poly.type
_entity_poly.pdbx_seq_one_letter_code
_entity_poly.pdbx_strand_id
1 'polypeptide(L)'
;MTELPFERAAMRGEPMSDSLDFIDAVMYQGLAALYFRFFQKAITQEQGQIEKKHLMRKYTVERNLKSYEDIMYRWNSDLRKAVEAAQNAYRKNRTLENADRLSAALDGRL
;
A
#
# COMPACT_ATOMS: atom_id res chain seq x y z
N MET A 1 -2.34 1.93 -20.64
CA MET A 1 -1.85 1.44 -19.34
C MET A 1 -0.38 1.77 -19.31
N THR A 2 0.11 2.48 -18.30
CA THR A 2 1.52 2.86 -18.22
C THR A 2 2.35 1.61 -17.93
N GLU A 3 3.43 1.42 -18.70
CA GLU A 3 4.42 0.35 -18.49
C GLU A 3 5.07 0.52 -17.12
N LEU A 4 5.19 -0.56 -16.34
CA LEU A 4 5.86 -0.50 -15.03
C LEU A 4 7.39 -0.38 -15.23
N PRO A 5 8.12 0.32 -14.34
CA PRO A 5 9.56 0.57 -14.52
C PRO A 5 10.41 -0.69 -14.73
N PHE A 6 10.00 -1.81 -14.13
CA PHE A 6 10.69 -3.10 -14.18
C PHE A 6 10.13 -4.08 -15.22
N GLU A 7 9.10 -3.69 -15.97
CA GLU A 7 8.37 -4.59 -16.88
C GLU A 7 9.25 -5.11 -18.02
N ARG A 8 10.12 -4.27 -18.58
CA ARG A 8 11.06 -4.69 -19.64
C ARG A 8 12.08 -5.70 -19.15
N ALA A 9 12.59 -5.51 -17.93
CA ALA A 9 13.51 -6.44 -17.31
C ALA A 9 12.82 -7.80 -17.07
N ALA A 10 11.61 -7.78 -16.52
CA ALA A 10 10.78 -8.98 -16.34
C ALA A 10 10.52 -9.69 -17.68
N MET A 11 10.15 -8.94 -18.73
CA MET A 11 9.94 -9.48 -20.07
C MET A 11 11.18 -10.18 -20.62
N ARG A 12 12.37 -9.64 -20.38
CA ARG A 12 13.63 -10.22 -20.83
C ARG A 12 14.13 -11.37 -19.94
N GLY A 13 13.43 -11.68 -18.84
CA GLY A 13 13.86 -12.68 -17.87
C GLY A 13 15.14 -12.29 -17.14
N GLU A 14 15.40 -11.00 -16.98
CA GLU A 14 16.57 -10.51 -16.24
C GLU A 14 16.47 -10.89 -14.75
N PRO A 15 17.60 -10.91 -14.01
CA PRO A 15 17.56 -11.03 -12.57
C PRO A 15 16.70 -9.92 -11.94
N MET A 16 15.84 -10.30 -10.99
CA MET A 16 15.03 -9.35 -10.23
C MET A 16 15.93 -8.47 -9.35
N SER A 17 15.68 -7.16 -9.33
CA SER A 17 16.44 -6.22 -8.49
C SER A 17 16.12 -6.42 -7.00
N ASP A 18 17.15 -6.44 -6.15
CA ASP A 18 17.02 -6.46 -4.69
C ASP A 18 16.37 -5.19 -4.12
N SER A 19 16.33 -4.12 -4.91
CA SER A 19 15.73 -2.84 -4.49
C SER A 19 14.19 -2.84 -4.55
N LEU A 20 13.57 -3.88 -5.11
CA LEU A 20 12.11 -3.94 -5.22
C LEU A 20 11.50 -4.27 -3.85
N ASP A 21 10.46 -3.53 -3.48
CA ASP A 21 9.63 -3.95 -2.36
C ASP A 21 8.86 -5.23 -2.70
N PHE A 22 8.23 -5.83 -1.69
CA PHE A 22 7.53 -7.10 -1.86
C PHE A 22 6.43 -7.06 -2.93
N ILE A 23 5.69 -5.96 -3.05
CA ILE A 23 4.58 -5.84 -4.00
C ILE A 23 5.14 -5.77 -5.43
N ASP A 24 6.19 -4.97 -5.64
CA ASP A 24 6.87 -4.88 -6.92
C ASP A 24 7.59 -6.18 -7.30
N ALA A 25 8.19 -6.88 -6.34
CA ALA A 25 8.85 -8.16 -6.56
C ALA A 25 7.86 -9.25 -7.01
N VAL A 26 6.69 -9.34 -6.38
CA VAL A 26 5.63 -10.28 -6.80
C VAL A 26 5.11 -9.93 -8.18
N MET A 27 4.90 -8.64 -8.48
CA MET A 27 4.47 -8.19 -9.80
C MET A 27 5.52 -8.46 -10.88
N TYR A 28 6.80 -8.27 -10.57
CA TYR A 28 7.92 -8.62 -11.44
C TYR A 28 7.87 -10.09 -11.84
N GLN A 29 7.77 -10.99 -10.87
CA GLN A 29 7.73 -12.43 -11.11
C GLN A 29 6.47 -12.85 -11.89
N GLY A 30 5.32 -12.23 -11.59
CA GLY A 30 4.09 -12.45 -12.34
C GLY A 30 4.21 -12.05 -13.81
N LEU A 31 4.82 -10.91 -14.10
CA LEU A 31 5.10 -10.46 -15.47
C LEU A 31 6.12 -11.37 -16.17
N ALA A 32 7.22 -11.72 -15.51
CA ALA A 32 8.25 -12.60 -16.07
C ALA A 32 7.67 -13.96 -16.46
N ALA A 33 6.85 -14.57 -15.58
CA ALA A 33 6.17 -15.82 -15.87
C ALA A 33 5.17 -15.69 -17.03
N LEU A 34 4.43 -14.58 -17.11
CA LEU A 34 3.48 -14.31 -18.19
C LEU A 34 4.18 -14.18 -19.55
N TYR A 35 5.25 -13.38 -19.60
CA TYR A 35 6.05 -13.21 -20.82
C TYR A 35 6.74 -14.52 -21.23
N PHE A 36 7.27 -15.28 -20.27
CA PHE A 36 7.84 -16.60 -20.54
C PHE A 36 6.82 -17.54 -21.19
N ARG A 37 5.60 -17.64 -20.64
CA ARG A 37 4.51 -18.45 -21.22
C ARG A 37 4.13 -17.99 -22.63
N PHE A 38 4.10 -16.68 -22.87
CA PHE A 38 3.85 -16.12 -24.19
C PHE A 38 4.95 -16.49 -25.19
N PHE A 39 6.23 -16.33 -24.85
CA PHE A 39 7.34 -16.67 -25.73
C PHE A 39 7.46 -18.18 -26.02
N GLN A 40 7.07 -19.02 -25.07
CA GLN A 40 6.94 -20.47 -25.27
C GLN A 40 5.70 -20.86 -26.09
N LYS A 41 4.90 -19.87 -26.55
CA LYS A 41 3.64 -20.07 -27.29
C LYS A 41 2.62 -20.91 -26.50
N ALA A 42 2.74 -20.96 -25.18
CA ALA A 42 1.81 -21.67 -24.30
C ALA A 42 0.49 -20.88 -24.10
N ILE A 43 0.51 -19.58 -24.40
CA ILE A 43 -0.67 -18.71 -24.42
C ILE A 43 -0.68 -17.85 -25.69
N THR A 44 -1.88 -17.45 -26.11
CA THR A 44 -2.06 -16.48 -27.18
C THR A 44 -1.77 -15.06 -26.69
N GLN A 45 -1.57 -14.14 -27.63
CA GLN A 45 -1.43 -12.71 -27.31
C GLN A 45 -2.66 -12.16 -26.58
N GLU A 46 -3.86 -12.57 -26.98
CA GLU A 46 -5.12 -12.16 -26.35
C GLU A 46 -5.21 -12.65 -24.91
N GLN A 47 -4.91 -13.93 -24.66
CA GLN A 47 -4.83 -14.49 -23.31
C GLN A 47 -3.81 -13.72 -22.46
N GLY A 48 -2.63 -13.45 -23.01
CA GLY A 48 -1.59 -12.66 -22.34
C GLY A 48 -2.05 -11.25 -21.96
N GLN A 49 -2.77 -10.56 -22.85
CA GLN A 49 -3.32 -9.23 -22.56
C GLN A 49 -4.37 -9.26 -21.45
N ILE A 50 -5.26 -10.26 -21.45
CA ILE A 50 -6.29 -10.45 -20.43
C ILE A 50 -5.66 -10.74 -19.07
N GLU A 51 -4.74 -11.71 -19.01
CA GLU A 51 -4.04 -12.07 -17.77
C GLU A 51 -3.21 -10.88 -17.23
N LYS A 52 -2.49 -10.16 -18.09
CA LYS A 52 -1.76 -8.94 -17.70
C LYS A 52 -2.69 -7.88 -17.10
N LYS A 53 -3.86 -7.68 -17.70
CA LYS A 53 -4.87 -6.74 -17.18
C LYS A 53 -5.36 -7.16 -15.79
N HIS A 54 -5.50 -8.46 -15.53
CA HIS A 54 -5.84 -8.96 -14.21
C HIS A 54 -4.72 -8.76 -13.19
N LEU A 55 -3.46 -9.03 -13.55
CA LEU A 55 -2.29 -8.75 -12.71
C LEU A 55 -2.23 -7.27 -12.34
N MET A 56 -2.36 -6.38 -13.32
CA MET A 56 -2.33 -4.93 -13.10
C MET A 56 -3.43 -4.46 -12.15
N ARG A 57 -4.65 -5.01 -12.25
CA ARG A 57 -5.73 -4.68 -11.31
C ARG A 57 -5.39 -5.08 -9.89
N LYS A 58 -4.88 -6.30 -9.68
CA LYS A 58 -4.46 -6.77 -8.35
C LYS A 58 -3.32 -5.91 -7.80
N TYR A 59 -2.31 -5.64 -8.62
CA TYR A 59 -1.20 -4.75 -8.26
C TYR A 59 -1.67 -3.36 -7.82
N THR A 60 -2.58 -2.73 -8.56
CA THR A 60 -3.15 -1.43 -8.16
C THR A 60 -3.88 -1.50 -6.81
N VAL A 61 -4.66 -2.56 -6.57
CA VAL A 61 -5.35 -2.75 -5.28
C VAL A 61 -4.35 -2.86 -4.13
N GLU A 62 -3.33 -3.70 -4.26
CA GLU A 62 -2.32 -3.90 -3.21
C GLU A 62 -1.51 -2.61 -2.96
N ARG A 63 -1.11 -1.90 -4.02
CA ARG A 63 -0.42 -0.60 -3.89
C ARG A 63 -1.27 0.43 -3.15
N ASN A 64 -2.55 0.50 -3.48
CA ASN A 64 -3.47 1.42 -2.80
C ASN A 64 -3.67 1.02 -1.34
N LEU A 65 -3.87 -0.27 -1.07
CA LEU A 65 -4.04 -0.77 0.30
C LEU A 65 -2.83 -0.41 1.16
N LYS A 66 -1.62 -0.67 0.66
CA LYS A 66 -0.38 -0.34 1.38
C LYS A 66 -0.25 1.16 1.68
N SER A 67 -0.59 2.01 0.71
CA SER A 67 -0.61 3.47 0.90
C SER A 67 -1.62 3.89 1.96
N TYR A 68 -2.83 3.34 1.94
CA TYR A 68 -3.87 3.63 2.93
C TYR A 68 -3.50 3.13 4.33
N GLU A 69 -2.89 1.96 4.45
CA GLU A 69 -2.38 1.44 5.73
C GLU A 69 -1.38 2.41 6.35
N ASP A 70 -0.41 2.89 5.56
CA ASP A 70 0.61 3.82 6.06
C ASP A 70 -0.01 5.16 6.51
N ILE A 71 -1.04 5.67 5.80
CA ILE A 71 -1.80 6.86 6.20
C ILE A 71 -2.57 6.60 7.50
N MET A 72 -3.26 5.47 7.60
CA MET A 72 -4.04 5.09 8.78
C MET A 72 -3.17 4.85 10.01
N TYR A 73 -1.99 4.25 9.85
CA TYR A 73 -1.04 4.07 10.94
C TYR A 73 -0.54 5.40 11.49
N ARG A 74 -0.20 6.35 10.61
CA ARG A 74 0.20 7.70 11.02
C ARG A 74 -0.93 8.41 11.76
N TRP A 75 -2.11 8.46 11.15
CA TRP A 75 -3.29 9.09 11.74
C TRP A 75 -3.63 8.49 13.12
N ASN A 76 -3.65 7.16 13.25
CA ASN A 76 -3.93 6.51 14.53
C ASN A 76 -2.83 6.76 15.56
N SER A 77 -1.55 6.81 15.16
CA SER A 77 -0.45 7.15 16.08
C SER A 77 -0.62 8.57 16.64
N ASP A 78 -0.93 9.53 15.78
CA ASP A 78 -1.10 10.93 16.17
C ASP A 78 -2.35 11.12 17.05
N LEU A 79 -3.46 10.47 16.69
CA LEU A 79 -4.67 10.44 17.51
C LEU A 79 -4.38 9.89 18.92
N ARG A 80 -3.67 8.76 19.01
CA ARG A 80 -3.35 8.13 20.31
C ARG A 80 -2.50 9.05 21.19
N LYS A 81 -1.50 9.73 20.61
CA LYS A 81 -0.67 10.72 21.33
C LYS A 81 -1.52 11.89 21.83
N ALA A 82 -2.41 12.43 21.00
CA ALA A 82 -3.29 13.53 21.37
C ALA A 82 -4.24 13.16 22.51
N VAL A 83 -4.86 11.98 22.43
CA VAL A 83 -5.74 11.44 23.47
C VAL A 83 -4.97 11.22 24.77
N GLU A 84 -3.78 10.61 24.72
CA GLU A 84 -2.96 10.40 25.91
C GLU A 84 -2.57 11.73 26.58
N ALA A 85 -2.14 12.72 25.80
CA ALA A 85 -1.79 14.04 26.31
C ALA A 85 -2.98 14.73 26.98
N ALA A 86 -4.14 14.74 26.33
CA ALA A 86 -5.36 15.34 26.87
C ALA A 86 -5.86 14.61 28.12
N GLN A 87 -5.79 13.27 28.11
CA GLN A 87 -6.19 12.45 29.25
C GLN A 87 -5.29 12.70 30.46
N ASN A 88 -3.98 12.83 30.24
CA ASN A 88 -3.03 13.16 31.30
C ASN A 88 -3.27 14.56 31.88
N ALA A 89 -3.59 15.55 31.04
CA ALA A 89 -3.95 16.90 31.49
C ALA A 89 -5.20 16.87 32.38
N TYR A 90 -6.26 16.19 31.93
CA TYR A 90 -7.50 16.05 32.70
C TYR A 90 -7.31 15.29 34.02
N ARG A 91 -6.54 14.19 34.02
CA ARG A 91 -6.25 13.42 35.24
C ARG A 91 -5.52 14.24 36.29
N LYS A 92 -4.57 15.09 35.87
CA LYS A 92 -3.80 15.97 36.76
C LYS A 92 -4.61 17.18 37.23
N ASN A 93 -5.50 17.71 36.38
CA ASN A 93 -6.31 18.88 36.69
C ASN A 93 -7.70 18.76 36.05
N ARG A 94 -8.72 18.41 36.86
CA ARG A 94 -10.07 18.09 36.40
C ARG A 94 -10.94 19.34 36.22
N THR A 95 -10.65 20.12 35.17
CA THR A 95 -11.44 21.29 34.77
C THR A 95 -12.35 20.98 33.58
N LEU A 96 -13.38 21.81 33.36
CA LEU A 96 -14.23 21.73 32.16
C LEU A 96 -13.41 21.90 30.88
N GLU A 97 -12.47 22.85 30.85
CA GLU A 97 -11.57 23.06 29.71
C GLU A 97 -10.76 21.78 29.36
N ASN A 98 -10.24 21.08 30.37
CA ASN A 98 -9.52 19.83 30.13
C ASN A 98 -10.44 18.67 29.75
N ALA A 99 -11.69 18.67 30.22
CA ALA A 99 -12.71 17.72 29.78
C ALA A 99 -13.10 17.93 28.31
N ASP A 100 -13.30 19.18 27.89
CA ASP A 100 -13.61 19.55 26.50
C ASP A 100 -12.43 19.22 25.58
N ARG A 101 -11.20 19.50 26.02
CA ARG A 101 -9.98 19.12 25.28
C ARG A 101 -9.86 17.61 25.11
N LEU A 102 -10.17 16.82 26.15
CA LEU A 102 -10.20 15.36 26.04
C LEU A 102 -11.30 14.88 25.08
N SER A 103 -12.49 15.48 25.14
CA SER A 103 -13.58 15.19 24.21
C SER A 103 -13.17 15.44 22.75
N ALA A 104 -12.58 16.60 22.47
CA ALA A 104 -12.07 16.94 21.14
C ALA A 104 -10.98 15.98 20.65
N ALA A 105 -10.10 15.53 21.55
CA ALA A 105 -9.08 14.54 21.23
C ALA A 105 -9.68 13.19 20.83
N LEU A 106 -10.70 12.71 21.57
CA LEU A 106 -11.37 11.44 21.29
C LEU A 106 -12.12 11.46 19.96
N ASP A 107 -12.69 12.62 19.62
CA ASP A 107 -13.36 12.85 18.33
C ASP A 107 -12.38 13.05 17.16
N GLY A 108 -11.06 13.10 17.41
CA GLY A 108 -10.04 13.33 16.40
C GLY A 108 -10.04 14.75 15.82
N ARG A 109 -10.47 15.75 16.61
CA ARG A 109 -10.58 17.17 16.20
C ARG A 109 -9.45 18.07 16.71
N LEU A 110 -8.39 17.49 17.31
CA LEU A 110 -7.20 18.20 17.78
C LEU A 110 -6.05 18.15 16.78
#